data_AF-A0A7W4FFQ1-F1
#
_entry.id   AF-A0A7W4FFQ1-F1
#
_cell.length_a   1.000
_cell.length_b   1.000
_cell.length_c   1.000
_cell.angle_alpha   90.00
_cell.angle_beta   90.00
_cell.angle_gamma   90.00
#
_symmetry.space_group_name_H-M   'P 1'
#
loop_
_entity.id
_entity.type
_entity.pdbx_description
1 polymer ?
#
loop_
_entity_poly.entity_id
_entity_poly.type
_entity_poly.pdbx_seq_one_letter_code
_entity_poly.pdbx_strand_id
1 'polypeptide(L)'
;MSNTPLTNYEDTAERLVLAFGSKDNITDIDACFTRLRVKVDKVKIVDQKTIEKLGALKVIIVKNEVQAIFGKKAEQLKTDMQEWISNKADAKLASDLVTALGGKENISNIDACFTRLRVKVDKVKIVDQKTIEKLGALKVIIVKNEIQAIFGKKADQLKNDMQEWISNKAGKTNI
;
A
#
# COMPACT_ATOMS: atom_id res chain seq x y z
N MET A 1 25.21 -14.98 -16.21
CA MET A 1 25.81 -14.71 -14.90
C MET A 1 25.53 -13.26 -14.52
N SER A 2 24.55 -13.04 -13.66
CA SER A 2 24.37 -11.79 -12.91
C SER A 2 23.85 -12.19 -11.54
N ASN A 3 24.78 -12.13 -10.60
CA ASN A 3 24.68 -12.67 -9.26
C ASN A 3 24.01 -11.60 -8.38
N THR A 4 22.87 -11.93 -7.78
CA THR A 4 22.45 -11.28 -6.53
C THR A 4 21.81 -12.36 -5.67
N PRO A 5 22.40 -12.71 -4.52
CA PRO A 5 21.93 -13.82 -3.70
C PRO A 5 20.58 -13.45 -3.06
N LEU A 6 19.54 -14.24 -3.35
CA LEU A 6 18.20 -14.14 -2.76
C LEU A 6 18.20 -14.69 -1.31
N THR A 7 19.01 -14.10 -0.44
CA THR A 7 19.14 -14.49 0.97
C THR A 7 18.84 -13.30 1.88
N ASN A 8 17.56 -13.10 2.21
CA ASN A 8 17.04 -12.72 3.54
C ASN A 8 15.52 -12.57 3.47
N TYR A 9 14.79 -12.98 4.51
CA TYR A 9 13.33 -12.84 4.63
C TYR A 9 12.90 -11.37 4.36
N GLU A 10 12.18 -11.14 3.26
CA GLU A 10 12.26 -9.85 2.54
C GLU A 10 11.47 -8.66 3.10
N ASP A 11 10.62 -8.80 4.12
CA ASP A 11 10.24 -7.66 4.98
C ASP A 11 9.64 -8.16 6.30
N THR A 12 10.26 -7.79 7.44
CA THR A 12 9.70 -8.13 8.76
C THR A 12 8.34 -7.46 8.96
N ALA A 13 8.15 -6.25 8.43
CA ALA A 13 6.89 -5.53 8.47
C ALA A 13 5.78 -6.29 7.73
N GLU A 14 6.02 -6.72 6.49
CA GLU A 14 5.08 -7.54 5.72
C GLU A 14 4.65 -8.78 6.49
N ARG A 15 5.63 -9.54 6.99
CA ARG A 15 5.36 -10.81 7.70
C ARG A 15 4.58 -10.57 8.99
N LEU A 16 4.85 -9.48 9.70
CA LEU A 16 4.07 -9.09 10.87
C LEU A 16 2.64 -8.72 10.46
N VAL A 17 2.45 -7.89 9.44
CA VAL A 17 1.11 -7.51 8.97
C VAL A 17 0.29 -8.73 8.55
N LEU A 18 0.89 -9.67 7.82
CA LEU A 18 0.26 -10.94 7.47
C LEU A 18 -0.08 -11.77 8.71
N ALA A 19 0.84 -11.85 9.68
CA ALA A 19 0.60 -12.58 10.93
C ALA A 19 -0.50 -11.94 11.80
N PHE A 20 -0.74 -10.64 11.69
CA PHE A 20 -1.88 -9.97 12.32
C PHE A 20 -3.19 -10.12 11.52
N GLY A 21 -3.21 -10.92 10.45
CA GLY A 21 -4.41 -11.18 9.66
C GLY A 21 -4.56 -10.28 8.44
N SER A 22 -3.45 -9.76 7.90
CA SER A 22 -3.35 -8.78 6.81
C SER A 22 -3.74 -7.34 7.20
N LYS A 23 -3.50 -6.40 6.29
CA LYS A 23 -3.82 -4.97 6.46
C LYS A 23 -5.29 -4.75 6.84
N ASP A 24 -6.21 -5.47 6.20
CA ASP A 24 -7.65 -5.27 6.39
C ASP A 24 -8.13 -5.70 7.78
N ASN A 25 -7.31 -6.45 8.54
CA ASN A 25 -7.64 -6.82 9.92
C ASN A 25 -7.04 -5.87 10.96
N ILE A 26 -6.13 -4.96 10.59
CA ILE A 26 -5.44 -4.06 11.50
C ILE A 26 -6.15 -2.71 11.53
N THR A 27 -6.58 -2.28 12.71
CA THR A 27 -7.27 -0.99 12.90
C THR A 27 -6.39 0.10 13.51
N ASP A 28 -5.35 -0.29 14.24
CA ASP A 28 -4.42 0.63 14.89
C ASP A 28 -3.09 -0.07 15.17
N ILE A 29 -1.98 0.65 15.03
CA ILE A 29 -0.64 0.17 15.37
C ILE A 29 0.03 1.24 16.24
N ASP A 30 0.34 0.86 17.47
CA ASP A 30 1.05 1.67 18.43
C ASP A 30 2.22 0.89 19.04
N ALA A 31 3.15 1.58 19.68
CA ALA A 31 4.22 0.95 20.42
C ALA A 31 4.55 1.72 21.70
N CYS A 32 5.01 0.96 22.68
CA CYS A 32 5.74 1.50 23.82
C CYS A 32 7.15 0.91 23.82
N PHE A 33 7.99 1.34 24.77
CA PHE A 33 9.41 0.98 24.82
C PHE A 33 9.74 -0.50 24.60
N THR A 34 8.89 -1.43 25.04
CA THR A 34 9.13 -2.88 24.88
C THR A 34 8.08 -3.65 24.11
N ARG A 35 6.94 -3.03 23.77
CA ARG A 35 5.79 -3.74 23.20
C ARG A 35 5.25 -3.02 21.99
N LEU A 36 5.08 -3.80 20.92
CA LEU A 36 4.24 -3.46 19.80
C LEU A 36 2.78 -3.80 20.18
N ARG A 37 1.86 -2.89 19.95
CA ARG A 37 0.43 -3.00 20.26
C ARG A 37 -0.36 -2.84 18.98
N VAL A 38 -1.07 -3.88 18.58
CA VAL A 38 -1.83 -3.88 17.33
C VAL A 38 -3.29 -4.15 17.67
N LYS A 39 -4.16 -3.18 17.39
CA LYS A 39 -5.61 -3.42 17.45
C LYS A 39 -6.04 -4.09 16.16
N VAL A 40 -6.85 -5.14 16.31
CA VAL A 40 -7.36 -5.93 15.19
C VAL A 40 -8.86 -6.10 15.27
N ASP A 41 -9.51 -6.28 14.12
CA ASP A 41 -10.95 -6.57 14.07
C ASP A 41 -11.24 -8.02 14.49
N LYS A 42 -10.43 -8.97 14.03
CA LYS A 42 -10.60 -10.41 14.27
C LYS A 42 -9.33 -10.99 14.89
N VAL A 43 -9.35 -11.15 16.21
CA VAL A 43 -8.24 -11.79 16.95
C VAL A 43 -8.03 -13.25 16.54
N LYS A 44 -9.08 -13.96 16.12
CA LYS A 44 -9.03 -15.39 15.78
C LYS A 44 -8.11 -15.72 14.60
N ILE A 45 -7.88 -14.76 13.70
CA ILE A 45 -7.03 -14.95 12.51
C ILE A 45 -5.59 -14.49 12.73
N VAL A 46 -5.25 -14.04 13.95
CA VAL A 46 -3.89 -13.65 14.31
C VAL A 46 -3.02 -14.88 14.56
N ASP A 47 -1.93 -14.99 13.81
CA ASP A 47 -0.93 -16.05 13.95
C ASP A 47 0.14 -15.65 14.98
N GLN A 48 -0.15 -15.94 16.25
CA GLN A 48 0.76 -15.70 17.37
C GLN A 48 2.09 -16.44 17.23
N LYS A 49 2.10 -17.66 16.66
CA LYS A 49 3.32 -18.45 16.50
C LYS A 49 4.27 -17.79 15.51
N THR A 50 3.73 -17.20 14.43
CA THR A 50 4.56 -16.45 13.48
C THR A 50 5.10 -15.17 14.11
N ILE A 51 4.31 -14.45 14.91
CA ILE A 51 4.78 -13.25 15.64
C ILE A 51 5.94 -13.60 16.60
N GLU A 52 5.85 -14.72 17.33
CA GLU A 52 6.94 -15.22 18.19
C GLU A 52 8.17 -15.62 17.38
N LYS A 53 8.00 -16.33 16.26
CA LYS A 53 9.10 -16.68 15.34
C LYS A 53 9.79 -15.46 14.72
N LEU A 54 9.07 -14.35 14.59
CA LEU A 54 9.59 -13.07 14.11
C LEU A 54 10.34 -12.29 15.20
N GLY A 55 10.43 -12.82 16.42
CA GLY A 55 11.26 -12.30 17.51
C GLY A 55 10.50 -11.72 18.69
N ALA A 56 9.18 -11.90 18.76
CA ALA A 56 8.43 -11.55 19.97
C ALA A 56 8.76 -12.55 21.08
N LEU A 57 9.10 -12.04 22.27
CA LEU A 57 9.36 -12.89 23.45
C LEU A 57 8.07 -13.50 24.01
N LYS A 58 6.97 -12.76 23.87
CA LYS A 58 5.63 -13.17 24.33
C LYS A 58 4.58 -12.36 23.60
N VAL A 59 3.47 -13.00 23.28
CA VAL A 59 2.26 -12.36 22.76
C VAL A 59 1.15 -12.44 23.80
N ILE A 60 0.46 -11.31 24.02
CA ILE A 60 -0.63 -11.18 24.99
C ILE A 60 -1.83 -10.58 24.28
N ILE A 61 -3.00 -11.17 24.44
CA ILE A 61 -4.24 -10.65 23.88
C ILE A 61 -5.05 -9.99 24.98
N VAL A 62 -5.43 -8.73 24.76
CA VAL A 62 -6.30 -7.97 25.66
C VAL A 62 -7.46 -7.43 24.82
N LYS A 63 -8.64 -8.03 24.97
CA LYS A 63 -9.81 -7.75 24.12
C LYS A 63 -9.47 -7.91 22.64
N ASN A 64 -9.43 -6.81 21.88
CA ASN A 64 -9.10 -6.75 20.46
C ASN A 64 -7.69 -6.19 20.19
N GLU A 65 -6.87 -6.01 21.22
CA GLU A 65 -5.48 -5.58 21.10
C GLU A 65 -4.52 -6.75 21.33
N VAL A 66 -3.61 -6.96 20.39
CA VAL A 66 -2.52 -7.93 20.48
C VAL A 66 -1.24 -7.19 20.87
N GLN A 67 -0.68 -7.53 22.01
CA GLN A 67 0.55 -6.95 22.54
C GLN A 67 1.71 -7.94 22.40
N ALA A 68 2.70 -7.61 21.57
CA ALA A 68 3.88 -8.42 21.34
C ALA A 68 5.12 -7.75 21.94
N ILE A 69 5.82 -8.48 22.83
CA ILE A 69 7.04 -7.98 23.49
C ILE A 69 8.24 -8.15 22.55
N PHE A 70 8.64 -7.07 21.87
CA PHE A 70 9.83 -7.02 20.99
C PHE A 70 11.04 -6.30 21.62
N GLY A 71 10.91 -5.82 22.85
CA GLY A 71 11.94 -5.02 23.50
C GLY A 71 12.17 -3.71 22.73
N LYS A 72 13.42 -3.25 22.68
CA LYS A 72 13.80 -1.98 22.04
C LYS A 72 13.43 -1.85 20.56
N LYS A 73 13.10 -2.96 19.89
CA LYS A 73 12.68 -2.98 18.47
C LYS A 73 11.22 -2.57 18.26
N ALA A 74 10.41 -2.49 19.32
CA ALA A 74 8.97 -2.24 19.20
C ALA A 74 8.64 -0.95 18.42
N GLU A 75 9.36 0.14 18.70
CA GLU A 75 9.13 1.43 18.03
C GLU A 75 9.48 1.39 16.55
N GLN A 76 10.60 0.75 16.20
CA GLN A 76 11.02 0.60 14.80
C GLN A 76 10.01 -0.25 14.02
N LEU A 77 9.61 -1.40 14.58
CA LEU A 77 8.65 -2.30 13.94
C LEU A 77 7.28 -1.63 13.73
N LYS A 78 6.85 -0.74 14.63
CA LYS A 78 5.65 0.08 14.43
C LYS A 78 5.79 0.92 13.17
N THR A 79 6.88 1.67 13.05
CA THR A 79 7.16 2.53 11.90
C THR A 79 7.22 1.72 10.61
N ASP A 80 7.99 0.61 10.61
CA ASP A 80 8.14 -0.24 9.42
C ASP A 80 6.79 -0.82 8.97
N MET A 81 5.96 -1.29 9.91
CA MET A 81 4.62 -1.78 9.59
C MET A 81 3.69 -0.68 9.05
N GLN A 82 3.72 0.52 9.64
CA GLN A 82 2.92 1.65 9.17
C GLN A 82 3.35 2.08 7.76
N GLU A 83 4.66 2.15 7.52
CA GLU A 83 5.23 2.47 6.20
C GLU A 83 4.87 1.41 5.16
N TRP A 84 5.02 0.12 5.48
CA TRP A 84 4.62 -0.96 4.57
C TRP A 84 3.13 -0.91 4.23
N ILE A 85 2.26 -0.68 5.23
CA ILE A 85 0.81 -0.55 5.03
C ILE A 85 0.47 0.65 4.14
N SER A 86 1.19 1.76 4.30
CA SER A 86 1.04 2.97 3.49
C SER A 86 1.48 2.71 2.05
N ASN A 87 2.70 2.20 1.85
CA ASN A 87 3.27 1.92 0.53
C ASN A 87 2.40 0.91 -0.25
N LYS A 88 1.87 -0.11 0.41
CA LYS A 88 0.90 -1.04 -0.22
C LYS A 88 -0.43 -0.36 -0.55
N ALA A 89 -0.87 0.63 0.25
CA ALA A 89 -2.05 1.43 -0.08
C ALA A 89 -1.83 2.23 -1.37
N ASP A 90 -0.69 2.90 -1.46
CA ASP A 90 -0.34 3.77 -2.57
C ASP A 90 -0.14 2.96 -3.86
N ALA A 91 0.54 1.81 -3.78
CA ALA A 91 0.66 0.87 -4.89
C ALA A 91 -0.70 0.33 -5.37
N LYS A 92 -1.62 0.02 -4.44
CA LYS A 92 -2.98 -0.41 -4.80
C LYS A 92 -3.74 0.72 -5.48
N LEU A 93 -3.67 1.94 -4.94
CA LEU A 93 -4.32 3.11 -5.51
C LEU A 93 -3.81 3.38 -6.94
N ALA A 94 -2.50 3.32 -7.16
CA ALA A 94 -1.90 3.42 -8.48
C ALA A 94 -2.45 2.36 -9.46
N SER A 95 -2.50 1.09 -9.02
CA SER A 95 -3.09 -0.01 -9.81
C SER A 95 -4.55 0.23 -10.18
N ASP A 96 -5.37 0.65 -9.20
CA ASP A 96 -6.79 0.91 -9.38
C ASP A 96 -6.99 2.09 -10.34
N LEU A 97 -6.17 3.14 -10.24
CA LEU A 97 -6.20 4.29 -11.16
C LEU A 97 -5.85 3.89 -12.58
N VAL A 98 -4.79 3.10 -12.78
CA VAL A 98 -4.42 2.61 -14.12
C VAL A 98 -5.53 1.76 -14.72
N THR A 99 -6.17 0.92 -13.91
CA THR A 99 -7.34 0.13 -14.33
C THR A 99 -8.51 1.04 -14.74
N ALA A 100 -8.82 2.05 -13.93
CA ALA A 100 -9.89 3.01 -14.22
C ALA A 100 -9.59 3.88 -15.46
N LEU A 101 -8.32 4.07 -15.80
CA LEU A 101 -7.87 4.75 -17.01
C LEU A 101 -7.96 3.86 -18.26
N GLY A 102 -8.45 2.63 -18.14
CA GLY A 102 -8.61 1.69 -19.25
C GLY A 102 -7.41 0.78 -19.47
N GLY A 103 -6.58 0.57 -18.45
CA GLY A 103 -5.41 -0.31 -18.50
C GLY A 103 -4.13 0.42 -18.89
N LYS A 104 -2.99 -0.26 -18.67
CA LYS A 104 -1.65 0.27 -18.96
C LYS A 104 -1.49 0.59 -20.45
N GLU A 105 -2.05 -0.23 -21.31
CA GLU A 105 -2.03 -0.10 -22.76
C GLU A 105 -2.79 1.13 -23.26
N ASN A 106 -3.68 1.69 -22.45
CA ASN A 106 -4.42 2.90 -22.81
C ASN A 106 -3.68 4.19 -22.41
N ILE A 107 -2.60 4.11 -21.64
CA ILE A 107 -1.88 5.26 -21.09
C ILE A 107 -0.62 5.51 -21.91
N SER A 108 -0.54 6.68 -22.54
CA SER A 108 0.63 7.08 -23.33
C SER A 108 1.58 8.01 -22.58
N ASN A 109 1.10 8.75 -21.58
CA ASN A 109 1.93 9.59 -20.72
C ASN A 109 1.27 9.87 -19.38
N ILE A 110 2.07 9.99 -18.32
CA ILE A 110 1.63 10.41 -16.99
C ILE A 110 2.50 11.59 -16.55
N ASP A 111 1.87 12.70 -16.19
CA ASP A 111 2.49 13.90 -15.67
C ASP A 111 1.68 14.43 -14.48
N ALA A 112 2.26 15.30 -13.66
CA ALA A 112 1.55 15.96 -12.59
C ALA A 112 2.03 17.39 -12.37
N CYS A 113 1.09 18.25 -11.97
CA CYS A 113 1.38 19.53 -11.34
C CYS A 113 1.13 19.41 -9.82
N PHE A 114 1.31 20.51 -9.09
CA PHE A 114 1.13 20.56 -7.63
C PHE A 114 -0.18 19.94 -7.10
N THR A 115 -1.30 20.10 -7.83
CA THR A 115 -2.60 19.59 -7.41
C THR A 115 -3.29 18.64 -8.38
N ARG A 116 -2.72 18.44 -9.56
CA ARG A 116 -3.40 17.77 -10.69
C ARG A 116 -2.53 16.68 -11.29
N LEU A 117 -3.07 15.47 -11.32
CA LEU A 117 -2.56 14.38 -12.12
C LEU A 117 -3.09 14.55 -13.56
N ARG A 118 -2.21 14.43 -14.55
CA ARG A 118 -2.52 14.56 -15.98
C ARG A 118 -2.11 13.28 -16.68
N VAL A 119 -3.07 12.59 -17.29
CA VAL A 119 -2.82 11.32 -17.98
C VAL A 119 -3.27 11.42 -19.41
N LYS A 120 -2.34 11.27 -20.35
CA LYS A 120 -2.69 11.12 -21.76
C LYS A 120 -3.10 9.69 -22.03
N VAL A 121 -4.25 9.52 -22.67
CA VAL A 121 -4.83 8.22 -22.99
C VAL A 121 -5.15 8.11 -24.48
N ASP A 122 -5.12 6.89 -25.00
CA ASP A 122 -5.42 6.64 -26.42
C ASP A 122 -6.93 6.59 -26.67
N LYS A 123 -7.68 5.99 -25.75
CA LYS A 123 -9.13 5.82 -25.81
C LYS A 123 -9.80 6.41 -24.57
N VAL A 124 -10.30 7.64 -24.71
CA VAL A 124 -11.04 8.33 -23.64
C VAL A 124 -12.33 7.61 -23.26
N LYS A 125 -12.98 6.92 -24.21
CA LYS A 125 -14.29 6.26 -24.00
C LYS A 125 -14.27 5.11 -22.99
N ILE A 126 -13.11 4.50 -22.75
CA ILE A 126 -12.97 3.39 -21.79
C ILE A 126 -12.49 3.85 -20.42
N VAL A 127 -12.29 5.17 -20.22
CA VAL A 127 -11.92 5.74 -18.93
C VAL A 127 -13.15 5.84 -18.03
N ASP A 128 -13.06 5.26 -16.84
CA ASP A 128 -14.08 5.35 -15.80
C ASP A 128 -13.80 6.54 -14.86
N GLN A 129 -14.33 7.70 -15.23
CA GLN A 129 -14.22 8.93 -14.44
C GLN A 129 -14.83 8.79 -13.04
N LYS A 130 -15.94 8.05 -12.90
CA LYS A 130 -16.62 7.89 -11.60
C LYS A 130 -15.75 7.10 -10.63
N THR A 131 -15.05 6.09 -11.12
CA THR A 131 -14.11 5.33 -10.30
C THR A 131 -12.91 6.19 -9.90
N ILE A 132 -12.36 7.02 -10.80
CA ILE A 132 -11.27 7.95 -10.45
C ILE A 132 -11.69 8.94 -9.34
N GLU A 133 -12.92 9.46 -9.37
CA GLU A 133 -13.46 10.31 -8.30
C GLU A 133 -13.62 9.55 -6.97
N LYS A 134 -14.14 8.31 -7.03
CA LYS A 134 -14.23 7.43 -5.84
C LYS A 134 -12.86 7.08 -5.24
N LEU A 135 -11.82 7.03 -6.07
CA LEU A 135 -10.44 6.80 -5.66
C LEU A 135 -9.76 8.06 -5.06
N GLY A 136 -10.51 9.17 -4.92
CA GLY A 136 -10.08 10.35 -4.18
C GLY A 136 -9.81 11.59 -5.05
N ALA A 137 -10.10 11.56 -6.35
CA ALA A 137 -10.06 12.77 -7.15
C ALA A 137 -11.26 13.66 -6.77
N LEU A 138 -10.99 14.94 -6.48
CA LEU A 138 -12.04 15.93 -6.20
C LEU A 138 -12.88 16.23 -7.44
N LYS A 139 -12.25 16.17 -8.61
CA LYS A 139 -12.88 16.40 -9.91
C LYS A 139 -12.01 15.79 -11.01
N VAL A 140 -12.66 15.21 -12.01
CA VAL A 140 -12.03 14.73 -13.24
C VAL A 140 -12.49 15.58 -14.43
N ILE A 141 -11.54 15.97 -15.28
CA ILE A 141 -11.78 16.82 -16.46
C ILE A 141 -11.12 16.15 -17.66
N ILE A 142 -11.85 16.09 -18.78
CA ILE A 142 -11.31 15.58 -20.05
C ILE A 142 -10.95 16.77 -20.94
N VAL A 143 -9.71 16.81 -21.41
CA VAL A 143 -9.22 17.79 -22.39
C VAL A 143 -8.63 17.04 -23.56
N LYS A 144 -9.38 16.94 -24.67
CA LYS A 144 -9.02 16.11 -25.84
C LYS A 144 -8.79 14.66 -25.41
N ASN A 145 -7.54 14.18 -25.45
CA ASN A 145 -7.10 12.85 -25.07
C ASN A 145 -6.37 12.83 -23.71
N GLU A 146 -6.51 13.89 -22.91
CA GLU A 146 -5.87 14.01 -21.60
C GLU A 146 -6.93 14.03 -20.49
N ILE A 147 -6.77 13.16 -19.51
CA ILE A 147 -7.55 13.10 -18.28
C ILE A 147 -6.82 13.91 -17.22
N GLN A 148 -7.47 14.93 -16.67
CA GLN A 148 -6.95 15.74 -15.58
C GLN A 148 -7.76 15.49 -14.30
N ALA A 149 -7.12 14.94 -13.29
CA ALA A 149 -7.74 14.62 -12.01
C ALA A 149 -7.10 15.44 -10.88
N ILE A 150 -7.93 16.10 -10.06
CA ILE A 150 -7.46 16.94 -8.95
C ILE A 150 -7.32 16.07 -7.69
N PHE A 151 -6.09 15.71 -7.32
CA PHE A 151 -5.76 14.94 -6.10
C PHE A 151 -5.11 15.79 -5.00
N GLY A 152 -4.98 17.11 -5.21
CA GLY A 152 -4.28 17.98 -4.28
C GLY A 152 -2.79 17.61 -4.18
N LYS A 153 -2.19 17.80 -3.01
CA LYS A 153 -0.74 17.61 -2.78
C LYS A 153 -0.23 16.19 -3.10
N LYS A 154 -1.14 15.21 -3.24
CA LYS A 154 -0.80 13.82 -3.60
C LYS A 154 -0.55 13.61 -5.08
N ALA A 155 -0.82 14.60 -5.94
CA ALA A 155 -0.75 14.43 -7.39
C ALA A 155 0.64 13.98 -7.89
N ASP A 156 1.72 14.56 -7.37
CA ASP A 156 3.08 14.20 -7.80
C ASP A 156 3.50 12.80 -7.30
N GLN A 157 3.11 12.45 -6.07
CA GLN A 157 3.34 11.10 -5.54
C GLN A 157 2.62 10.05 -6.39
N LEU A 158 1.33 10.27 -6.69
CA LEU A 158 0.53 9.35 -7.51
C LEU A 158 1.09 9.19 -8.92
N LYS A 159 1.66 10.24 -9.51
CA LYS A 159 2.37 10.15 -10.79
C LYS A 159 3.53 9.15 -10.68
N ASN A 160 4.36 9.27 -9.66
CA ASN A 160 5.50 8.37 -9.44
C ASN A 160 5.02 6.93 -9.18
N ASP A 161 4.02 6.74 -8.31
CA ASP A 161 3.48 5.41 -7.97
C ASP A 161 2.89 4.72 -9.21
N MET A 162 2.16 5.45 -10.05
CA MET A 162 1.61 4.91 -11.30
C MET A 162 2.70 4.59 -12.32
N GLN A 163 3.71 5.46 -12.46
CA GLN A 163 4.84 5.21 -13.34
C GLN A 163 5.65 3.98 -12.90
N GLU A 164 5.84 3.81 -11.60
CA GLU A 164 6.48 2.63 -11.02
C GLU A 164 5.65 1.37 -11.29
N TRP A 165 4.35 1.41 -11.00
CA TRP A 165 3.44 0.30 -11.25
C TRP A 165 3.43 -0.12 -12.74
N ILE A 166 3.46 0.85 -13.65
CA ILE A 166 3.54 0.61 -15.10
C ILE A 166 4.91 0.05 -15.50
N SER A 167 6.01 0.54 -14.92
CA SER A 167 7.38 0.19 -15.31
C SER A 167 7.83 -1.17 -14.78
N ASN A 168 7.34 -1.57 -13.61
CA ASN A 168 7.58 -2.89 -13.05
C ASN A 168 6.93 -3.96 -13.96
N LYS A 169 7.73 -4.57 -14.84
CA LYS A 169 7.31 -5.62 -15.79
C LYS A 169 6.37 -6.64 -15.12
N ALA A 170 5.11 -6.61 -15.54
CA ALA A 170 4.05 -7.58 -15.24
C ALA A 170 3.76 -7.80 -13.76
N GLY A 171 2.59 -7.32 -13.34
CA GLY A 171 1.81 -7.75 -12.16
C GLY A 171 2.28 -9.03 -11.47
N LYS A 172 3.29 -8.91 -10.60
CA LYS A 172 3.46 -9.85 -9.49
C LYS A 172 2.48 -9.46 -8.39
N THR A 173 1.19 -9.53 -8.72
CA THR A 173 0.17 -9.67 -7.71
C THR A 173 0.10 -11.17 -7.41
N ASN A 174 0.94 -11.63 -6.48
CA ASN A 174 0.58 -12.82 -5.73
C ASN A 174 -0.56 -12.37 -4.79
N ILE A 175 -1.80 -12.50 -5.28
CA ILE A 175 -3.01 -12.52 -4.44
C ILE A 175 -3.10 -13.92 -3.84
#